data_AF-A0A2U8WD27-F1
#
_entry.id   AF-A0A2U8WD27-F1
#
_cell.length_a   1.000
_cell.length_b   1.000
_cell.length_c   1.000
_cell.angle_alpha   90.00
_cell.angle_beta   90.00
_cell.angle_gamma   90.00
#
_symmetry.space_group_name_H-M   'P 1'
#
loop_
_entity.id
_entity.type
_entity.pdbx_description
1 polymer ?
#
loop_
_entity_poly.entity_id
_entity_poly.type
_entity_poly.pdbx_seq_one_letter_code
_entity_poly.pdbx_strand_id
1 'polypeptide(L)'
;MSELFGRNPAAEIEYWAKLAFWSIEEGVTLSYGYDPRVVTWVFLRDSGHPSAWRYANRLSQALRARDMGHLGDRNVPTDFIRWAKSLSLSFAPEVAQAVINNSKTKKIANQSSEDGLNPKVRQTLLKLVLGMAAAYHGYNPKKPCGSVPGEIKRELDRVGIKLDVDTIRKWLAEAADEFGDLITIGCNGS
;
A
#
# COMPACT_ATOMS: atom_id res chain seq x y z
N MET A 1 -17.36 6.69 33.36
CA MET A 1 -17.65 7.09 31.96
C MET A 1 -19.02 6.61 31.49
N SER A 2 -19.37 5.32 31.58
CA SER A 2 -20.71 4.86 31.16
C SER A 2 -21.87 5.50 31.94
N GLU A 3 -21.69 5.76 33.24
CA GLU A 3 -22.67 6.46 34.09
C GLU A 3 -22.86 7.94 33.70
N LEU A 4 -21.89 8.55 33.00
CA LEU A 4 -21.93 9.97 32.65
C LEU A 4 -22.83 10.26 31.44
N PHE A 5 -22.99 9.28 30.53
CA PHE A 5 -23.66 9.48 29.24
C PHE A 5 -24.96 8.69 29.09
N GLY A 6 -25.31 7.84 30.06
CA GLY A 6 -26.52 7.02 30.01
C GLY A 6 -26.55 6.00 28.86
N ARG A 7 -25.43 5.81 28.15
CA ARG A 7 -25.25 4.89 27.02
C ARG A 7 -23.82 4.37 26.97
N ASN A 8 -23.59 3.30 26.21
CA ASN A 8 -22.26 2.74 26.06
C ASN A 8 -21.30 3.75 25.40
N PRO A 9 -20.23 4.19 26.09
CA PRO A 9 -19.29 5.16 25.54
C PRO A 9 -18.21 4.53 24.66
N ALA A 10 -18.16 3.20 24.52
CA ALA A 10 -17.15 2.50 23.74
C ALA A 10 -17.31 2.74 22.23
N ALA A 11 -16.20 2.95 21.53
CA ALA A 11 -16.21 3.16 20.08
C ALA A 11 -16.56 1.89 19.31
N GLU A 12 -17.36 2.04 18.25
CA GLU A 12 -17.50 1.00 17.22
C GLU A 12 -16.26 0.99 16.32
N ILE A 13 -15.22 0.28 16.77
CA ILE A 13 -13.87 0.30 16.18
C ILE A 13 -13.89 0.04 14.67
N GLU A 14 -14.66 -0.95 14.21
CA GLU A 14 -14.74 -1.29 12.79
C GLU A 14 -15.31 -0.18 11.92
N TYR A 15 -16.29 0.57 12.44
CA TYR A 15 -16.89 1.70 11.75
C TYR A 15 -15.88 2.83 11.63
N TRP A 16 -15.28 3.24 12.75
CA TRP A 16 -14.34 4.36 12.82
C TRP A 16 -13.05 4.10 12.05
N ALA A 17 -12.60 2.84 11.99
CA ALA A 17 -11.43 2.45 11.20
C ALA A 17 -11.64 2.51 9.68
N LYS A 18 -12.90 2.51 9.21
CA LYS A 18 -13.26 2.58 7.78
C LYS A 18 -13.45 4.00 7.26
N LEU A 19 -13.57 4.99 8.13
CA LEU A 19 -13.79 6.36 7.72
C LEU A 19 -12.59 6.92 6.95
N ALA A 20 -12.90 7.75 5.95
CA ALA A 20 -11.88 8.38 5.12
C ALA A 20 -11.05 9.41 5.89
N PHE A 21 -11.65 10.05 6.88
CA PHE A 21 -11.00 11.02 7.75
C PHE A 21 -11.61 11.02 9.15
N TRP A 22 -10.85 11.55 10.10
CA TRP A 22 -11.31 11.95 11.42
C TRP A 22 -11.10 13.46 11.59
N SER A 23 -12.04 14.12 12.25
CA SER A 23 -11.80 15.42 12.85
C SER A 23 -10.79 15.30 14.00
N ILE A 24 -10.27 16.44 14.45
CA ILE A 24 -9.38 16.48 15.62
C ILE A 24 -10.06 15.90 16.85
N GLU A 25 -11.31 16.28 17.10
CA GLU A 25 -12.06 15.83 18.27
C GLU A 25 -12.37 14.33 18.22
N GLU A 26 -12.72 13.82 17.03
CA GLU A 26 -12.92 12.39 16.81
C GLU A 26 -11.64 11.61 17.08
N GLY A 27 -10.50 12.04 16.51
CA GLY A 27 -9.21 11.38 16.73
C GLY A 27 -8.80 11.39 18.21
N VAL A 28 -9.03 12.50 18.92
CA VAL A 28 -8.78 12.59 20.36
C VAL A 28 -9.68 11.65 21.13
N THR A 29 -10.98 11.58 20.83
CA THR A 29 -11.92 10.71 21.53
C THR A 29 -11.60 9.23 21.30
N LEU A 30 -11.35 8.86 20.04
CA LEU A 30 -10.97 7.51 19.63
C LEU A 30 -9.63 7.07 20.23
N SER A 31 -8.70 8.00 20.47
CA SER A 31 -7.44 7.68 21.14
C SER A 31 -7.63 7.18 22.59
N TYR A 32 -8.77 7.48 23.21
CA TYR A 32 -9.17 6.91 24.50
C TYR A 32 -10.07 5.68 24.39
N GLY A 33 -10.40 5.25 23.16
CA GLY A 33 -11.31 4.11 22.90
C GLY A 33 -12.79 4.45 23.03
N TYR A 34 -13.13 5.74 23.10
CA TYR A 34 -14.52 6.19 23.23
C TYR A 34 -15.13 6.57 21.88
N ASP A 35 -16.45 6.48 21.79
CA ASP A 35 -17.21 6.88 20.60
C ASP A 35 -17.39 8.40 20.57
N PRO A 36 -16.88 9.10 19.53
CA PRO A 36 -17.07 10.54 19.33
C PRO A 36 -18.52 11.01 19.26
N ARG A 37 -19.47 10.13 18.92
CA ARG A 37 -20.90 10.48 18.94
C ARG A 37 -21.40 10.63 20.37
N VAL A 38 -20.81 9.89 21.30
CA VAL A 38 -21.18 9.79 22.72
C VAL A 38 -20.38 10.77 23.57
N VAL A 39 -19.07 10.73 23.42
CA VAL A 39 -18.13 11.50 24.22
C VAL A 39 -17.62 12.63 23.37
N THR A 40 -18.04 13.85 23.70
CA THR A 40 -17.48 15.08 23.11
C THR A 40 -16.98 16.00 24.20
N TRP A 41 -16.12 16.93 23.83
CA TRP A 41 -15.57 17.94 24.73
C TRP A 41 -16.68 18.75 25.41
N VAL A 42 -17.73 19.09 24.67
CA VAL A 42 -18.86 19.89 25.16
C VAL A 42 -19.51 19.24 26.37
N PHE A 43 -19.72 17.93 26.35
CA PHE A 43 -20.30 17.21 27.49
C PHE A 43 -19.28 16.95 28.60
N LEU A 44 -18.01 16.72 28.23
CA LEU A 44 -16.99 16.33 29.20
C LEU A 44 -16.47 17.52 30.03
N ARG A 45 -16.39 18.72 29.45
CA ARG A 45 -15.80 19.91 30.12
C ARG A 45 -16.55 20.32 31.38
N ASP A 46 -17.88 20.19 31.37
CA ASP A 46 -18.76 20.62 32.47
C ASP A 46 -19.11 19.44 33.41
N SER A 47 -18.55 18.25 33.17
CA SER A 47 -18.87 17.03 33.90
C SER A 47 -18.22 16.90 35.28
N GLY A 48 -17.19 17.70 35.57
CA GLY A 48 -16.35 17.57 36.78
C GLY A 48 -15.53 16.27 36.84
N HIS A 49 -15.56 15.43 35.80
CA HIS A 49 -14.89 14.14 35.81
C HIS A 49 -13.35 14.28 35.70
N PRO A 50 -12.54 13.49 36.42
CA PRO A 50 -11.07 13.57 36.36
C PRO A 50 -10.48 13.35 34.96
N SER A 51 -11.19 12.69 34.05
CA SER A 51 -10.74 12.53 32.66
C SER A 51 -10.85 13.81 31.82
N ALA A 52 -11.63 14.82 32.26
CA ALA A 52 -11.85 16.03 31.50
C ALA A 52 -10.55 16.81 31.24
N TRP A 53 -9.67 16.92 32.24
CA TRP A 53 -8.38 17.61 32.05
C TRP A 53 -7.46 16.84 31.10
N ARG A 54 -7.43 15.50 31.14
CA ARG A 54 -6.60 14.68 30.25
C ARG A 54 -7.05 14.86 28.80
N TYR A 55 -8.37 14.81 28.60
CA TYR A 55 -8.97 15.06 27.31
C TYR A 55 -8.66 16.48 26.82
N ALA A 56 -8.85 17.50 27.66
CA ALA A 56 -8.56 18.90 27.34
C ALA A 56 -7.10 19.11 26.92
N ASN A 57 -6.16 18.48 27.64
CA ASN A 57 -4.75 18.58 27.33
C ASN A 57 -4.42 17.96 25.96
N ARG A 58 -4.93 16.74 25.68
CA ARG A 58 -4.74 16.09 24.38
C ARG A 58 -5.40 16.86 23.23
N LEU A 59 -6.58 17.43 23.47
CA LEU A 59 -7.26 18.29 22.50
C LEU A 59 -6.46 19.56 22.21
N SER A 60 -5.92 20.22 23.24
CA SER A 60 -5.04 21.39 23.10
C SER A 60 -3.79 21.07 22.27
N GLN A 61 -3.15 19.93 22.52
CA GLN A 61 -2.00 19.47 21.72
C GLN A 61 -2.38 19.24 20.26
N ALA A 62 -3.53 18.62 19.99
CA ALA A 62 -4.00 18.36 18.64
C ALA A 62 -4.37 19.64 17.88
N LEU A 63 -5.02 20.60 18.55
CA LEU A 63 -5.35 21.90 17.97
C LEU A 63 -4.09 22.69 17.60
N ARG A 64 -3.08 22.72 18.48
CA ARG A 64 -1.79 23.36 18.18
C ARG A 64 -1.07 22.65 17.04
N ALA A 65 -1.12 21.32 16.99
CA ALA A 65 -0.54 20.56 15.89
C ALA A 65 -1.23 20.89 14.56
N ARG A 66 -2.54 21.14 14.57
CA ARG A 66 -3.26 21.68 13.40
C ARG A 66 -2.77 23.07 13.02
N ASP A 67 -2.64 23.97 13.99
CA ASP A 67 -2.20 25.34 13.72
C ASP A 67 -0.78 25.38 13.11
N MET A 68 0.05 24.39 13.43
CA MET A 68 1.39 24.19 12.85
C MET A 68 1.40 23.38 11.54
N GLY A 69 0.24 22.97 11.02
CA GLY A 69 0.10 22.18 9.79
C GLY A 69 0.52 20.71 9.93
N HIS A 70 0.77 20.21 11.14
CA HIS A 70 1.04 18.79 11.37
C HIS A 70 -0.21 17.93 11.31
N LEU A 71 -1.36 18.52 11.64
CA LEU A 71 -2.70 17.94 11.46
C LEU A 71 -3.54 18.88 10.60
N GLY A 72 -4.57 18.36 9.96
CA GLY A 72 -5.61 19.15 9.29
C GLY A 72 -6.93 19.16 10.07
N ASP A 73 -7.94 19.83 9.54
CA ASP A 73 -9.31 19.70 10.05
C ASP A 73 -9.92 18.33 9.70
N ARG A 74 -9.42 17.69 8.65
CA ARG A 74 -9.76 16.33 8.22
C ARG A 74 -8.48 15.51 8.11
N ASN A 75 -8.29 14.58 9.04
CA ASN A 75 -7.07 13.80 9.17
C ASN A 75 -7.32 12.38 8.69
N VAL A 76 -6.45 11.85 7.83
CA VAL A 76 -6.47 10.41 7.56
C VAL A 76 -6.17 9.67 8.88
N PRO A 77 -6.94 8.62 9.23
CA PRO A 77 -6.77 7.92 10.50
C PRO A 77 -5.32 7.49 10.80
N THR A 78 -4.59 7.04 9.77
CA THR A 78 -3.19 6.64 9.90
C THR A 78 -2.26 7.79 10.28
N ASP A 79 -2.53 8.99 9.78
CA ASP A 79 -1.68 10.16 10.02
C ASP A 79 -1.90 10.69 11.44
N PHE A 80 -3.16 10.71 11.89
CA PHE A 80 -3.50 11.05 13.27
C PHE A 80 -2.84 10.07 14.26
N ILE A 81 -2.90 8.77 14.00
CA ILE A 81 -2.23 7.76 14.85
C ILE A 81 -0.72 7.96 14.85
N ARG A 82 -0.12 8.26 13.70
CA ARG A 82 1.33 8.52 13.59
C ARG A 82 1.74 9.71 14.44
N TRP A 83 0.99 10.81 14.34
CA TRP A 83 1.19 12.01 15.16
C TRP A 83 1.06 11.72 16.67
N ALA A 84 0.03 10.96 17.06
CA ALA A 84 -0.16 10.61 18.46
C ALA A 84 1.02 9.78 19.00
N LYS A 85 1.53 8.84 18.19
CA LYS A 85 2.71 8.03 18.54
C LYS A 85 3.99 8.85 18.60
N SER A 86 4.20 9.84 17.72
CA SER A 86 5.40 10.70 17.78
C SER A 86 5.46 11.55 19.05
N LEU A 87 4.31 11.84 19.66
CA LEU A 87 4.20 12.54 20.94
C LEU A 87 4.14 11.59 22.14
N SER A 88 4.35 10.28 21.93
CA SER A 88 4.23 9.25 22.97
C SER A 88 2.88 9.26 23.71
N LEU A 89 1.80 9.67 23.01
CA LEU A 89 0.46 9.66 23.58
C LEU A 89 -0.08 8.23 23.62
N SER A 90 -0.64 7.85 24.76
CA SER A 90 -1.39 6.59 24.89
C SER A 90 -2.57 6.59 23.91
N PHE A 91 -2.63 5.58 23.05
CA PHE A 91 -3.67 5.40 22.04
C PHE A 91 -4.28 4.00 22.22
N ALA A 92 -5.61 3.90 22.19
CA ALA A 92 -6.32 2.63 22.30
C ALA A 92 -5.80 1.62 21.24
N PRO A 93 -5.16 0.51 21.65
CA PRO A 93 -4.45 -0.37 20.73
C PRO A 93 -5.39 -1.00 19.70
N GLU A 94 -6.64 -1.29 20.10
CA GLU A 94 -7.65 -1.90 19.25
C GLU A 94 -8.02 -1.00 18.06
N VAL A 95 -8.22 0.30 18.31
CA VAL A 95 -8.50 1.30 17.27
C VAL A 95 -7.31 1.43 16.32
N ALA A 96 -6.10 1.56 16.87
CA ALA A 96 -4.90 1.70 16.06
C ALA A 96 -4.68 0.47 15.16
N GLN A 97 -4.88 -0.73 15.72
CA GLN A 97 -4.71 -1.98 14.98
C GLN A 97 -5.76 -2.13 13.88
N ALA A 98 -7.02 -1.80 14.15
CA ALA A 98 -8.09 -1.85 13.16
C ALA A 98 -7.82 -0.93 11.96
N VAL A 99 -7.35 0.30 12.21
CA VAL A 99 -6.96 1.25 11.14
C VAL A 99 -5.77 0.73 10.32
N ILE A 100 -4.76 0.17 10.99
CA ILE A 100 -3.59 -0.40 10.31
C ILE A 100 -4.00 -1.60 9.44
N ASN A 101 -4.87 -2.47 9.95
CA ASN A 101 -5.36 -3.61 9.20
C ASN A 101 -6.17 -3.16 7.98
N ASN A 102 -7.06 -2.18 8.13
CA ASN A 102 -7.86 -1.67 7.02
C ASN A 102 -7.01 -0.95 5.96
N SER A 103 -6.02 -0.16 6.38
CA SER A 103 -5.08 0.46 5.44
C SER A 103 -4.22 -0.56 4.69
N LYS A 104 -3.80 -1.65 5.34
CA LYS A 104 -3.16 -2.80 4.67
C LYS A 104 -4.09 -3.47 3.66
N THR A 105 -5.35 -3.74 4.03
CA THR A 105 -6.34 -4.32 3.10
C THR A 105 -6.55 -3.43 1.87
N LYS A 106 -6.66 -2.10 2.07
CA LYS A 106 -6.79 -1.13 0.98
C LYS A 106 -5.50 -1.02 0.15
N LYS A 107 -4.33 -1.13 0.78
CA LYS A 107 -3.04 -1.17 0.09
C LYS A 107 -2.90 -2.44 -0.75
N ILE A 108 -3.27 -3.61 -0.25
CA ILE A 108 -3.28 -4.88 -1.00
C ILE A 108 -4.27 -4.80 -2.18
N ALA A 109 -5.44 -4.18 -1.98
CA ALA A 109 -6.42 -3.97 -3.04
C ALA A 109 -5.96 -2.96 -4.11
N ASN A 110 -5.11 -1.98 -3.76
CA ASN A 110 -4.56 -1.01 -4.72
C ASN A 110 -3.19 -1.42 -5.31
N GLN A 111 -2.42 -2.27 -4.61
CA GLN A 111 -1.15 -2.82 -5.09
C GLN A 111 -1.34 -3.91 -6.16
N SER A 112 -2.55 -4.44 -6.35
CA SER A 112 -2.88 -5.24 -7.53
C SER A 112 -2.93 -4.40 -8.82
N SER A 113 -2.84 -3.06 -8.72
CA SER A 113 -2.85 -2.15 -9.87
C SER A 113 -1.46 -1.61 -10.24
N GLU A 114 -0.54 -1.42 -9.30
CA GLU A 114 0.79 -0.82 -9.57
C GLU A 114 1.87 -1.25 -8.55
N ASP A 115 2.35 -2.50 -8.57
CA ASP A 115 3.74 -2.84 -8.19
C ASP A 115 4.05 -4.32 -8.50
N GLY A 116 5.08 -4.59 -9.31
CA GLY A 116 5.70 -5.90 -9.50
C GLY A 116 4.81 -7.02 -10.06
N LEU A 117 5.05 -7.43 -11.30
CA LEU A 117 4.55 -8.72 -11.82
C LEU A 117 4.84 -9.81 -10.79
N ASN A 118 3.81 -10.51 -10.32
CA ASN A 118 3.94 -11.68 -9.43
C ASN A 118 5.12 -12.52 -9.92
N PRO A 119 6.11 -12.88 -9.07
CA PRO A 119 7.31 -13.58 -9.49
C PRO A 119 7.03 -14.79 -10.39
N LYS A 120 5.91 -15.50 -10.14
CA LYS A 120 5.45 -16.60 -10.99
C LYS A 120 5.04 -16.16 -12.40
N VAL A 121 4.27 -15.07 -12.51
CA VAL A 121 3.85 -14.50 -13.81
C VAL A 121 5.05 -14.00 -14.58
N ARG A 122 6.00 -13.34 -13.91
CA ARG A 122 7.25 -12.90 -14.53
C ARG A 122 8.04 -14.08 -15.11
N GLN A 123 8.19 -15.16 -14.34
CA GLN A 123 8.86 -16.38 -14.82
C GLN A 123 8.13 -17.01 -16.02
N THR A 124 6.78 -17.05 -15.99
CA THR A 124 5.98 -17.51 -17.13
C THR A 124 6.22 -16.66 -18.37
N LEU A 125 6.29 -15.33 -18.23
CA LEU A 125 6.56 -14.41 -19.33
C LEU A 125 7.98 -14.58 -19.88
N LEU A 126 9.00 -14.73 -19.03
CA LEU A 126 10.38 -14.97 -19.48
C LEU A 126 10.50 -16.27 -20.27
N LYS A 127 9.85 -17.35 -19.82
CA LYS A 127 9.80 -18.61 -20.58
C LYS A 127 9.11 -18.45 -21.94
N LEU A 128 8.02 -17.69 -21.99
CA LEU A 128 7.29 -17.42 -23.22
C LEU A 128 8.14 -16.62 -24.22
N VAL A 129 8.79 -15.56 -23.75
CA VAL A 129 9.71 -14.74 -24.58
C VAL A 129 10.88 -15.58 -25.08
N LEU A 130 11.53 -16.35 -24.21
CA LEU A 130 12.65 -17.22 -24.58
C LEU A 130 12.24 -18.29 -25.60
N GLY A 131 11.09 -18.93 -25.38
CA GLY A 131 10.55 -19.95 -26.29
C GLY A 131 10.21 -19.41 -27.67
N MET A 132 9.56 -18.24 -27.75
CA MET A 132 9.26 -17.60 -29.03
C MET A 132 10.54 -17.16 -29.76
N ALA A 133 11.50 -16.60 -29.03
CA ALA A 133 12.78 -16.21 -29.61
C ALA A 133 13.55 -17.42 -30.17
N ALA A 134 13.57 -18.54 -29.44
CA ALA A 134 14.22 -19.77 -29.89
C ALA A 134 13.51 -20.40 -31.10
N ALA A 135 12.18 -20.45 -31.09
CA ALA A 135 11.39 -21.11 -32.13
C ALA A 135 11.34 -20.34 -33.46
N TYR A 136 11.17 -19.01 -33.41
CA TYR A 136 10.95 -18.20 -34.62
C TYR A 136 12.22 -17.48 -35.11
N HIS A 137 13.12 -17.10 -34.21
CA HIS A 137 14.33 -16.35 -34.56
C HIS A 137 15.61 -17.18 -34.42
N GLY A 138 15.50 -18.48 -34.08
CA GLY A 138 16.66 -19.34 -33.86
C GLY A 138 17.55 -18.86 -32.71
N TYR A 139 17.00 -18.13 -31.74
CA TYR A 139 17.77 -17.66 -30.58
C TYR A 139 18.34 -18.84 -29.80
N ASN A 140 19.66 -18.85 -29.62
CA ASN A 140 20.33 -19.86 -28.83
C ASN A 140 20.83 -19.27 -27.50
N PRO A 141 20.26 -19.67 -26.35
CA PRO A 141 20.68 -19.14 -25.04
C PRO A 141 22.12 -19.53 -24.67
N LYS A 142 22.66 -20.63 -25.22
CA LYS A 142 24.04 -21.08 -24.97
C LYS A 142 25.07 -20.38 -25.86
N LYS A 143 24.60 -19.73 -26.93
CA LYS A 143 25.42 -18.95 -27.86
C LYS A 143 24.60 -17.75 -28.32
N PRO A 144 24.45 -16.71 -27.49
CA PRO A 144 23.65 -15.54 -27.83
C PRO A 144 24.25 -14.84 -29.05
N CYS A 145 23.74 -15.16 -30.24
CA CYS A 145 24.14 -14.50 -31.48
C CYS A 145 23.54 -13.09 -31.52
N GLY A 146 24.36 -12.12 -31.91
CA GLY A 146 24.05 -10.69 -31.78
C GLY A 146 22.98 -10.12 -32.71
N SER A 147 22.43 -10.90 -33.67
CA SER A 147 21.46 -10.38 -34.65
C SER A 147 20.00 -10.45 -34.18
N VAL A 148 19.65 -11.42 -33.32
CA VAL A 148 18.26 -11.73 -32.95
C VAL A 148 17.53 -10.55 -32.26
N PRO A 149 18.13 -9.81 -31.30
CA PRO A 149 17.44 -8.67 -30.70
C PRO A 149 17.08 -7.58 -31.73
N GLY A 150 17.90 -7.41 -32.76
CA GLY A 150 17.64 -6.46 -33.84
C GLY A 150 16.55 -6.92 -34.80
N GLU A 151 16.44 -8.23 -35.05
CA GLU A 151 15.35 -8.84 -35.82
C GLU A 151 14.01 -8.67 -35.12
N ILE A 152 13.94 -9.01 -33.83
CA ILE A 152 12.74 -8.85 -33.00
C ILE A 152 12.28 -7.38 -33.00
N LYS A 153 13.21 -6.43 -32.84
CA LYS A 153 12.87 -5.00 -32.91
C LYS A 153 12.20 -4.63 -34.24
N ARG A 154 12.77 -5.07 -35.37
CA ARG A 154 12.20 -4.77 -36.69
C ARG A 154 10.79 -5.33 -36.85
N GLU A 155 10.51 -6.49 -36.28
CA GLU A 155 9.16 -7.07 -36.29
C GLU A 155 8.20 -6.31 -35.38
N LEU A 156 8.61 -5.98 -34.16
CA LEU A 156 7.79 -5.17 -33.25
C LEU A 156 7.47 -3.79 -33.86
N ASP A 157 8.45 -3.15 -34.48
CA ASP A 157 8.27 -1.87 -35.19
C ASP A 157 7.23 -1.99 -36.33
N ARG A 158 7.19 -3.12 -37.05
CA ARG A 158 6.17 -3.37 -38.09
C ARG A 158 4.75 -3.49 -37.54
N VAL A 159 4.60 -3.98 -36.31
CA VAL A 159 3.32 -4.09 -35.60
C VAL A 159 2.98 -2.81 -34.82
N GLY A 160 3.85 -1.79 -34.89
CA GLY A 160 3.67 -0.51 -34.21
C GLY A 160 4.09 -0.50 -32.73
N ILE A 161 4.75 -1.57 -32.27
CA ILE A 161 5.28 -1.67 -30.91
C ILE A 161 6.72 -1.18 -30.91
N LYS A 162 6.96 0.01 -30.35
CA LYS A 162 8.32 0.56 -30.23
C LYS A 162 9.00 -0.03 -29.00
N LEU A 163 10.05 -0.80 -29.22
CA LEU A 163 10.89 -1.34 -28.15
C LEU A 163 12.37 -1.20 -28.51
N ASP A 164 13.19 -0.84 -27.53
CA ASP A 164 14.61 -0.65 -27.73
C ASP A 164 15.38 -1.98 -27.77
N VAL A 165 16.43 -2.04 -28.60
CA VAL A 165 17.23 -3.26 -28.78
C VAL A 165 17.89 -3.68 -27.46
N ASP A 166 18.36 -2.74 -26.65
CA ASP A 166 19.01 -3.04 -25.39
C ASP A 166 18.01 -3.58 -24.37
N THR A 167 16.76 -3.12 -24.43
CA THR A 167 15.66 -3.67 -23.63
C THR A 167 15.38 -5.12 -24.02
N ILE A 168 15.28 -5.42 -25.32
CA ILE A 168 15.09 -6.79 -25.80
C ILE A 168 16.26 -7.69 -25.39
N ARG A 169 17.49 -7.21 -25.58
CA ARG A 169 18.70 -7.95 -25.20
C ARG A 169 18.73 -8.25 -23.71
N LYS A 170 18.38 -7.27 -22.87
CA LYS A 170 18.30 -7.43 -21.42
C LYS A 170 17.33 -8.56 -21.04
N TRP A 171 16.12 -8.55 -21.58
CA TRP A 171 15.11 -9.56 -21.24
C TRP A 171 15.45 -10.96 -21.78
N LEU A 172 16.07 -11.06 -22.96
CA LEU A 172 16.54 -12.32 -23.50
C LEU A 172 17.73 -12.89 -22.73
N ALA A 173 18.66 -12.04 -22.28
CA ALA A 173 19.77 -12.45 -21.43
C ALA A 173 19.26 -12.97 -20.09
N GLU A 174 18.36 -12.22 -19.45
CA GLU A 174 17.75 -12.61 -18.19
C GLU A 174 16.95 -13.91 -18.30
N ALA A 175 16.17 -14.09 -19.37
CA ALA A 175 15.46 -15.34 -19.60
C ALA A 175 16.41 -16.51 -19.90
N ALA A 176 17.52 -16.26 -20.62
CA ALA A 176 18.53 -17.27 -20.90
C ALA A 176 19.29 -17.69 -19.63
N ASP A 177 19.61 -16.76 -18.74
CA ASP A 177 20.27 -17.03 -17.46
C ASP A 177 19.36 -17.88 -16.55
N GLU A 178 18.06 -17.57 -16.50
CA GLU A 178 17.11 -18.30 -15.65
C GLU A 178 16.64 -19.64 -16.27
N PHE A 179 16.49 -19.73 -17.59
CA PHE A 179 15.79 -20.84 -18.27
C PHE A 179 16.49 -21.41 -19.49
N GLY A 180 17.73 -21.01 -19.79
CA GLY A 180 18.46 -21.43 -20.99
C GLY A 180 18.68 -22.94 -21.08
N ASP A 181 18.75 -23.63 -19.93
CA ASP A 181 18.88 -25.10 -19.87
C ASP A 181 17.64 -25.85 -20.34
N LEU A 182 16.47 -25.20 -20.33
CA LEU A 182 15.21 -25.80 -20.77
C LEU A 182 15.08 -25.86 -22.30
N ILE A 183 15.90 -25.11 -23.04
CA ILE A 183 15.85 -25.09 -24.50
C ILE A 183 16.77 -26.18 -25.04
N THR A 184 16.17 -27.30 -25.44
CA THR A 184 16.83 -28.31 -26.29
C THR A 184 16.59 -27.91 -27.75
N ILE A 185 17.57 -27.25 -28.36
CA ILE A 185 17.52 -26.98 -29.80
C ILE A 185 17.74 -28.32 -30.51
N GLY A 186 16.66 -29.07 -30.72
CA GLY A 186 16.64 -30.15 -31.69
C GLY A 186 16.87 -29.53 -33.05
N CYS A 187 17.99 -29.86 -33.68
CA CYS A 187 18.26 -29.55 -35.08
C CYS A 187 17.19 -30.23 -35.96
N ASN A 188 16.03 -29.61 -36.13
CA ASN A 188 15.11 -29.99 -37.19
C ASN A 188 15.50 -29.16 -38.42
N GLY A 189 16.39 -29.75 -39.21
CA GLY A 189 16.61 -29.31 -40.57
C GLY A 189 15.39 -29.62 -41.43
N SER A 190 15.03 -28.67 -42.29
CA SER A 190 14.42 -28.85 -43.62
C SER A 190 14.50 -27.51 -44.33
#